data_AF-A0A840VFP3-F1
#
_entry.id   AF-A0A840VFP3-F1
#
_cell.length_a   1.000
_cell.length_b   1.000
_cell.length_c   1.000
_cell.angle_alpha   90.00
_cell.angle_beta   90.00
_cell.angle_gamma   90.00
#
_symmetry.space_group_name_H-M   'P 1'
#
loop_
_entity.id
_entity.type
_entity.pdbx_description
1 polymer ?
#
loop_
_entity_poly.entity_id
_entity_poly.type
_entity_poly.pdbx_seq_one_letter_code
_entity_poly.pdbx_strand_id
1 'polypeptide(L)'
;MPLPQHRLAPFVAEPFRFTWRSSGFGGDCQTNGEGRESSTRHPICKVLEWQERLNGDKGLTKVQIGEAEGLSKARITQMFSLLRLPEDAQQYLASLTSPVLIKSFAIRRLMSVAKLPSTRQSEVFEGMKAGAERRAG
;
A
#
# COMPACT_ATOMS: atom_id res chain seq x y z
N MET A 1 -71.31 15.76 10.12
CA MET A 1 -70.46 14.59 9.86
C MET A 1 -69.01 15.04 9.70
N PRO A 2 -68.13 14.94 10.71
CA PRO A 2 -66.72 15.25 10.55
C PRO A 2 -65.91 14.00 10.17
N LEU A 3 -64.97 14.16 9.23
CA LEU A 3 -64.10 13.11 8.68
C LEU A 3 -63.08 12.60 9.74
N PRO A 4 -62.70 11.32 9.72
CA PRO A 4 -61.70 10.79 10.63
C PRO A 4 -60.31 11.34 10.26
N GLN A 5 -59.69 12.04 11.21
CA GLN A 5 -58.29 12.43 11.12
C GLN A 5 -57.43 11.19 11.36
N HIS A 6 -56.82 10.66 10.30
CA HIS A 6 -55.78 9.66 10.43
C HIS A 6 -54.56 10.31 11.09
N ARG A 7 -54.37 10.03 12.39
CA ARG A 7 -53.09 10.21 13.08
C ARG A 7 -52.06 9.30 12.41
N LEU A 8 -51.36 9.81 11.40
CA LEU A 8 -50.10 9.22 11.00
C LEU A 8 -49.13 9.44 12.17
N ALA A 9 -48.59 8.35 12.71
CA ALA A 9 -47.55 8.42 13.71
C ALA A 9 -46.38 9.26 13.15
N PRO A 10 -45.70 10.08 13.97
CA PRO A 10 -44.48 10.74 13.53
C PRO A 10 -43.52 9.64 13.07
N PHE A 11 -43.09 9.70 11.81
CA PHE A 11 -41.99 8.89 11.36
C PHE A 11 -40.78 9.32 12.19
N VAL A 12 -40.49 8.56 13.25
CA VAL A 12 -39.22 8.64 13.93
C VAL A 12 -38.23 8.16 12.90
N ALA A 13 -37.52 9.09 12.27
CA ALA A 13 -36.31 8.76 11.54
C ALA A 13 -35.32 8.29 12.61
N GLU A 14 -35.38 7.02 12.97
CA GLU A 14 -34.28 6.39 13.68
C GLU A 14 -33.02 6.69 12.87
N PRO A 15 -31.93 7.18 13.49
CA PRO A 15 -30.71 7.39 12.76
C PRO A 15 -30.34 6.06 12.14
N PHE A 16 -30.30 6.01 10.81
CA PHE A 16 -29.87 4.84 10.07
C PHE A 16 -28.52 4.41 10.66
N ARG A 17 -28.52 3.37 11.48
CA ARG A 17 -27.29 2.72 11.91
C ARG A 17 -26.86 1.91 10.71
N PHE A 18 -25.99 2.54 9.92
CA PHE A 18 -25.27 1.87 8.86
C PHE A 18 -24.31 0.86 9.48
N THR A 19 -24.85 -0.27 9.94
CA THR A 19 -24.05 -1.44 10.27
C THR A 19 -23.71 -2.07 8.94
N TRP A 20 -22.50 -1.81 8.45
CA TRP A 20 -21.97 -2.54 7.31
C TRP A 20 -22.01 -4.03 7.66
N ARG A 21 -23.00 -4.75 7.12
CA ARG A 21 -22.96 -6.20 7.06
C ARG A 21 -21.95 -6.50 5.96
N SER A 22 -20.69 -6.63 6.36
CA SER A 22 -19.58 -7.04 5.51
C SER A 22 -19.77 -8.48 5.04
N SER A 23 -20.74 -8.70 4.15
CA SER A 23 -20.78 -9.88 3.31
C SER A 23 -19.77 -9.67 2.20
N GLY A 24 -18.54 -10.14 2.43
CA GLY A 24 -17.60 -10.43 1.36
C GLY A 24 -16.82 -9.25 0.76
N PHE A 25 -16.19 -8.41 1.59
CA PHE A 25 -14.96 -7.70 1.19
C PHE A 25 -14.15 -7.28 2.43
N GLY A 26 -13.94 -8.24 3.34
CA GLY A 26 -13.05 -8.09 4.50
C GLY A 26 -11.58 -8.21 4.08
N GLY A 27 -11.09 -7.27 3.29
CA GLY A 27 -9.67 -7.01 3.15
C GLY A 27 -9.29 -5.96 4.17
N ASP A 28 -9.14 -6.40 5.41
CA ASP A 28 -8.78 -5.62 6.59
C ASP A 28 -7.82 -4.47 6.24
N CYS A 29 -8.31 -3.24 6.34
CA CYS A 29 -7.48 -2.04 6.38
C CYS A 29 -6.82 -1.94 7.75
N GLN A 30 -6.10 -2.98 8.13
CA GLN A 30 -5.29 -2.98 9.34
C GLN A 30 -4.11 -2.04 9.12
N THR A 31 -4.28 -0.85 9.67
CA THR A 31 -3.22 0.00 10.19
C THR A 31 -2.45 -0.78 11.25
N ASN A 32 -1.51 -1.62 10.83
CA ASN A 32 -0.41 -2.06 11.68
C ASN A 32 0.88 -1.49 11.10
N GLY A 33 1.21 -0.28 11.55
CA GLY A 33 2.60 0.00 11.87
C GLY A 33 3.00 -0.89 13.05
N GLU A 34 4.29 -1.14 13.18
CA GLU A 34 4.93 -2.12 14.09
C GLU A 34 4.89 -3.55 13.51
N GLY A 35 5.98 -4.27 13.37
CA GLY A 35 7.29 -4.11 14.00
C GLY A 35 7.87 -5.51 14.07
N ARG A 36 8.65 -5.89 13.07
CA ARG A 36 9.70 -6.88 13.28
C ARG A 36 10.98 -6.23 12.82
N GLU A 37 11.64 -5.62 13.79
CA GLU A 37 13.02 -5.16 13.71
C GLU A 37 13.86 -6.27 13.07
N SER A 38 14.43 -6.00 11.90
CA SER A 38 15.53 -6.76 11.31
C SER A 38 16.03 -6.00 10.09
N SER A 39 17.06 -5.20 10.31
CA SER A 39 17.79 -4.39 9.31
C SER A 39 17.03 -3.17 8.80
N THR A 40 17.60 -1.99 9.00
CA THR A 40 17.12 -0.69 8.51
C THR A 40 17.18 -0.60 6.99
N ARG A 41 16.44 -1.46 6.29
CA ARG A 41 16.43 -1.59 4.83
C ARG A 41 15.04 -1.34 4.31
N HIS A 42 14.96 -0.69 3.17
CA HIS A 42 13.70 -0.40 2.52
C HIS A 42 13.04 -1.70 2.02
N PRO A 43 11.70 -1.85 2.09
CA PRO A 43 10.98 -3.05 1.65
C PRO A 43 11.23 -3.44 0.18
N ILE A 44 11.75 -2.52 -0.66
CA ILE A 44 12.15 -2.81 -2.04
C ILE A 44 13.18 -3.94 -2.12
N CYS A 45 14.11 -4.05 -1.15
CA CYS A 45 15.13 -5.10 -1.14
C CYS A 45 14.50 -6.49 -1.15
N LYS A 46 13.47 -6.70 -0.31
CA LYS A 46 12.71 -7.95 -0.30
C LYS A 46 12.01 -8.21 -1.64
N VAL A 47 11.47 -7.17 -2.28
CA VAL A 47 10.79 -7.33 -3.58
C VAL A 47 11.76 -7.74 -4.67
N LEU A 48 12.98 -7.20 -4.66
CA LEU A 48 14.06 -7.59 -5.57
C LEU A 48 14.47 -9.05 -5.35
N GLU A 49 14.67 -9.46 -4.09
CA GLU A 49 14.95 -10.86 -3.75
C GLU A 49 13.84 -11.81 -4.25
N TRP A 50 12.57 -11.42 -4.10
CA TRP A 50 11.44 -12.19 -4.61
C TRP A 50 11.43 -12.25 -6.15
N GLN A 51 11.80 -11.17 -6.82
CA GLN A 51 11.92 -11.14 -8.28
C GLN A 51 13.02 -12.10 -8.75
N GLU A 52 14.17 -12.14 -8.07
CA GLU A 52 15.23 -13.10 -8.38
C GLU A 52 14.77 -14.55 -8.18
N ARG A 53 14.03 -14.83 -7.09
CA ARG A 53 13.44 -16.16 -6.86
C ARG A 53 12.46 -16.56 -7.96
N LEU A 54 11.61 -15.64 -8.43
CA LEU A 54 10.70 -15.90 -9.56
C LEU A 54 11.45 -16.15 -10.87
N ASN A 55 12.59 -15.50 -11.07
CA ASN A 55 13.40 -15.70 -12.27
C ASN A 55 14.16 -17.04 -12.22
N GLY A 56 14.62 -17.46 -11.03
CA GLY A 56 15.34 -18.70 -10.82
C GLY A 56 14.46 -19.94 -10.77
N ASP A 57 13.23 -19.83 -10.23
CA ASP A 57 12.29 -20.94 -10.08
C ASP A 57 11.04 -20.72 -10.95
N LYS A 58 10.96 -21.46 -12.06
CA LYS A 58 9.86 -21.38 -13.03
C LYS A 58 8.51 -21.87 -12.48
N GLY A 59 8.48 -22.58 -11.35
CA GLY A 59 7.24 -23.04 -10.70
C GLY A 59 6.71 -22.07 -9.65
N LEU A 60 7.52 -21.10 -9.23
CA LEU A 60 7.19 -20.19 -8.16
C LEU A 60 6.26 -19.08 -8.67
N THR A 61 5.19 -18.83 -7.94
CA THR A 61 4.24 -17.76 -8.27
C THR A 61 4.25 -16.67 -7.20
N LYS A 62 3.85 -15.46 -7.57
CA LYS A 62 3.69 -14.35 -6.62
C LYS A 62 2.77 -14.70 -5.44
N VAL A 63 1.82 -15.60 -5.63
CA VAL A 63 0.92 -16.06 -4.57
C VAL A 63 1.67 -16.95 -3.57
N GLN A 64 2.46 -17.91 -4.05
CA GLN A 64 3.27 -18.78 -3.19
C GLN A 64 4.31 -17.99 -2.39
N ILE A 65 4.91 -16.95 -2.97
CA ILE A 65 5.80 -16.04 -2.22
C ILE A 65 5.03 -15.34 -1.10
N GLY A 66 3.79 -14.94 -1.36
CA GLY A 66 2.94 -14.29 -0.37
C GLY A 66 2.62 -15.24 0.78
N GLU A 67 2.25 -16.48 0.46
CA GLU A 67 1.99 -17.52 1.45
C GLU A 67 3.24 -17.84 2.30
N ALA A 68 4.40 -17.97 1.66
CA ALA A 68 5.67 -18.22 2.34
C ALA A 68 6.08 -17.08 3.30
N GLU A 69 5.79 -15.83 2.94
CA GLU A 69 6.09 -14.65 3.77
C GLU A 69 4.95 -14.28 4.73
N GLY A 70 3.82 -15.01 4.71
CA GLY A 70 2.63 -14.70 5.51
C GLY A 70 1.92 -13.40 5.10
N LEU A 71 2.08 -12.98 3.84
CA LEU A 71 1.48 -11.77 3.29
C LEU A 71 0.22 -12.08 2.48
N SER A 72 -0.77 -11.20 2.59
CA SER A 72 -1.96 -11.29 1.76
C SER A 72 -1.63 -11.07 0.28
N LYS A 73 -2.42 -11.68 -0.62
CA LYS A 73 -2.31 -11.50 -2.07
C LYS A 73 -2.35 -10.02 -2.50
N ALA A 74 -3.17 -9.22 -1.82
CA ALA A 74 -3.25 -7.78 -2.06
C ALA A 74 -1.92 -7.09 -1.67
N ARG A 75 -1.36 -7.43 -0.51
CA ARG A 75 -0.10 -6.84 -0.04
C ARG A 75 1.07 -7.19 -0.94
N ILE A 76 1.18 -8.44 -1.39
CA ILE A 76 2.27 -8.80 -2.30
C ILE A 76 2.13 -8.07 -3.65
N THR A 77 0.92 -7.95 -4.19
CA THR A 77 0.67 -7.19 -5.43
C THR A 77 1.06 -5.72 -5.27
N GLN A 78 0.74 -5.12 -4.12
CA GLN A 78 1.18 -3.75 -3.79
C GLN A 78 2.71 -3.65 -3.77
N MET A 79 3.40 -4.61 -3.14
CA MET A 79 4.86 -4.60 -3.08
C MET A 79 5.50 -4.77 -4.47
N PHE A 80 4.99 -5.68 -5.29
CA PHE A 80 5.44 -5.87 -6.68
C PHE A 80 5.19 -4.65 -7.58
N SER A 81 4.25 -3.77 -7.22
CA SER A 81 4.07 -2.53 -7.99
C SER A 81 5.27 -1.58 -7.89
N LEU A 82 6.12 -1.73 -6.87
CA LEU A 82 7.35 -0.96 -6.72
C LEU A 82 8.39 -1.30 -7.80
N LEU A 83 8.32 -2.50 -8.41
CA LEU A 83 9.20 -2.87 -9.53
C LEU A 83 8.88 -2.13 -10.83
N ARG A 84 7.76 -1.39 -10.86
CA ARG A 84 7.42 -0.54 -12.01
C ARG A 84 8.15 0.80 -11.98
N LEU A 85 8.81 1.12 -10.88
CA LEU A 85 9.64 2.31 -10.76
C LEU A 85 10.87 2.19 -11.67
N PRO A 86 11.45 3.31 -12.14
CA PRO A 86 12.69 3.29 -12.90
C PRO A 86 13.81 2.64 -12.08
N GLU A 87 14.74 1.98 -12.77
CA GLU A 87 15.83 1.22 -12.13
C GLU A 87 16.67 2.10 -11.19
N ASP A 88 16.97 3.34 -11.59
CA ASP A 88 17.67 4.33 -10.76
C ASP A 88 16.98 4.56 -9.41
N ALA A 89 15.65 4.60 -9.41
CA ALA A 89 14.86 4.76 -8.19
C ALA A 89 14.91 3.50 -7.32
N GLN A 90 14.89 2.32 -7.92
CA GLN A 90 14.98 1.06 -7.18
C GLN A 90 16.34 0.93 -6.50
N GLN A 91 17.42 1.24 -7.21
CA GLN A 91 18.79 1.23 -6.67
C GLN A 91 18.95 2.25 -5.54
N TYR A 92 18.44 3.47 -5.72
CA TYR A 92 18.46 4.48 -4.65
C TYR A 92 17.72 3.97 -3.41
N LEU A 93 16.48 3.50 -3.56
CA LEU A 93 15.69 2.97 -2.44
C LEU A 93 16.37 1.78 -1.76
N ALA A 94 17.06 0.91 -2.50
CA ALA A 94 17.79 -0.23 -1.96
C ALA A 94 19.04 0.19 -1.16
N SER A 95 19.70 1.27 -1.56
CA SER A 95 20.86 1.83 -0.83
C SER A 95 20.49 2.59 0.45
N LEU A 96 19.23 2.99 0.61
CA LEU A 96 18.78 3.71 1.79
C LEU A 96 18.92 2.84 3.05
N THR A 97 19.80 3.30 3.95
CA THR A 97 20.03 2.68 5.27
C THR A 97 19.54 3.58 6.41
N SER A 98 19.20 4.84 6.13
CA SER A 98 18.69 5.78 7.15
C SER A 98 17.20 5.56 7.38
N PRO A 99 16.75 5.35 8.64
CA PRO A 99 15.34 5.12 8.95
C PRO A 99 14.47 6.36 8.65
N VAL A 100 15.04 7.56 8.75
CA VAL A 100 14.35 8.83 8.44
C VAL A 100 14.07 8.93 6.94
N LEU A 101 15.08 8.62 6.11
CA LEU A 101 14.92 8.59 4.67
C LEU A 101 13.96 7.48 4.24
N ILE A 102 14.09 6.27 4.78
CA ILE A 102 13.17 5.14 4.50
C ILE A 102 11.72 5.53 4.78
N LYS A 103 11.44 6.19 5.91
CA LYS A 103 10.08 6.67 6.24
C LYS A 103 9.55 7.71 5.25
N SER A 104 10.43 8.55 4.69
CA SER A 104 10.04 9.55 3.70
C SER A 104 9.57 8.93 2.38
N PHE A 105 10.07 7.73 2.04
CA PHE A 105 9.69 6.93 0.89
C PHE A 105 8.68 5.82 1.27
N ALA A 106 7.55 6.21 1.83
CA ALA A 106 6.49 5.26 2.15
C ALA A 106 5.95 4.54 0.89
N ILE A 107 5.70 3.23 0.99
CA ILE A 107 5.18 2.38 -0.10
C ILE A 107 3.99 3.03 -0.82
N ARG A 108 3.02 3.57 -0.07
CA ARG A 108 1.82 4.21 -0.66
C ARG A 108 2.16 5.38 -1.58
N ARG A 109 3.19 6.17 -1.26
CA ARG A 109 3.66 7.29 -2.11
C ARG A 109 4.34 6.76 -3.36
N LEU A 110 5.24 5.79 -3.21
CA LEU A 110 5.93 5.16 -4.32
C LEU A 110 4.96 4.48 -5.30
N MET A 111 3.88 3.87 -4.78
CA MET A 111 2.80 3.33 -5.61
C MET A 111 2.11 4.39 -6.47
N SER A 112 1.90 5.59 -5.94
CA SER A 112 1.35 6.70 -6.73
C SER A 112 2.30 7.11 -7.85
N VAL A 113 3.61 7.11 -7.60
CA VAL A 113 4.63 7.36 -8.64
C VAL A 113 4.63 6.25 -9.68
N ALA A 114 4.60 4.98 -9.26
CA ALA A 114 4.59 3.81 -10.14
C ALA A 114 3.34 3.71 -11.05
N LYS A 115 2.27 4.47 -10.77
CA LYS A 115 1.08 4.57 -11.61
C LYS A 115 1.22 5.62 -12.72
N LEU A 116 2.19 6.54 -12.61
CA LEU A 116 2.41 7.58 -13.61
C LEU A 116 3.09 7.00 -14.86
N PRO A 117 3.00 7.67 -16.03
CA PRO A 117 3.77 7.31 -17.21
C PRO A 117 5.27 7.41 -16.92
N SER A 118 6.07 6.50 -17.50
CA SER A 118 7.52 6.37 -17.22
C SER A 118 8.30 7.69 -17.29
N THR A 119 7.94 8.58 -18.22
CA THR A 119 8.57 9.91 -18.37
C THR A 119 8.39 10.80 -17.13
N ARG A 120 7.22 10.77 -16.50
CA ARG A 120 6.93 11.56 -15.29
C ARG A 120 7.35 10.87 -14.00
N GLN A 121 7.61 9.56 -14.02
CA GLN A 121 8.03 8.84 -12.83
C GLN A 121 9.37 9.37 -12.31
N SER A 122 10.34 9.53 -13.20
CA SER A 122 11.68 10.03 -12.85
C SER A 122 11.64 11.45 -12.29
N GLU A 123 10.89 12.35 -12.93
CA GLU A 123 10.74 13.74 -12.45
C GLU A 123 10.14 13.81 -11.04
N VAL A 124 9.06 13.08 -10.80
CA VAL A 124 8.38 13.07 -9.50
C VAL A 124 9.25 12.41 -8.44
N PHE A 125 9.97 11.34 -8.80
CA PHE A 125 10.88 10.65 -7.89
C PHE A 125 12.05 11.55 -7.48
N GLU A 126 12.68 12.26 -8.43
CA GLU A 126 13.75 13.21 -8.14
C GLU A 126 13.26 14.35 -7.23
N GLY A 127 12.05 14.87 -7.48
CA GLY A 127 11.42 15.84 -6.58
C GLY A 127 11.19 15.30 -5.16
N MET A 128 10.78 14.04 -5.04
CA MET A 128 10.65 13.37 -3.73
C MET A 128 11.99 13.21 -3.04
N LYS A 129 13.04 12.84 -3.78
CA LYS A 129 14.42 12.67 -3.29
C LYS A 129 15.01 13.97 -2.75
N ALA A 130 14.95 15.04 -3.53
CA ALA A 130 15.40 16.36 -3.10
C ALA A 130 14.62 16.88 -1.87
N GLY A 131 13.35 16.50 -1.71
CA GLY A 131 12.56 16.81 -0.53
C GLY A 131 12.87 15.92 0.69
N ALA A 132 13.30 14.68 0.46
CA ALA A 132 13.70 13.75 1.50
C ALA A 132 15.06 14.13 2.10
N GLU A 133 16.04 14.45 1.26
CA GLU A 133 17.38 14.86 1.67
C GLU A 133 17.35 16.15 2.50
N ARG A 134 16.52 17.14 2.11
CA ARG A 134 16.30 18.37 2.89
C ARG A 134 15.70 18.16 4.29
N ARG A 135 15.05 17.02 4.54
CA ARG A 135 14.49 16.68 5.85
C ARG A 135 15.44 15.82 6.69
N ALA A 136 16.53 15.33 6.08
CA ALA A 136 17.50 14.45 6.71
C ALA A 136 18.80 15.15 7.10
N GLY A 137 19.11 16.30 6.49
CA GLY A 137 20.14 17.26 6.94
C GLY A 137 19.59 18.22 7.98
#